data_AF-A0A1A7ZVX7-F1
#
_entry.id   AF-A0A1A7ZVX7-F1
#
_cell.length_a   1.000
_cell.length_b   1.000
_cell.length_c   1.000
_cell.angle_alpha   90.00
_cell.angle_beta   90.00
_cell.angle_gamma   90.00
#
_symmetry.space_group_name_H-M   'P 1'
#
loop_
_entity.id
_entity.type
_entity.pdbx_description
1 polymer ?
#
loop_
_entity_poly.entity_id
_entity_poly.type
_entity_poly.pdbx_seq_one_letter_code
_entity_poly.pdbx_strand_id
1 'polypeptide(L)'
;CRKLTHRARMFSHHDIVSLAKRTKSKHRKCPLHEEPYILFSTENKSMLCIKCFRDMQVEGRTHCIDIETAYGQGCEMLDQAVLVVKDLQSSTGEAIHLLRSMIGEVRLNVEEEESAICSLFSSLQEKLAERKKILLKAAQSQHEEKEKALKEQGGRLAALVHLVTCSAFLSSANKYEFLDMGYQLMERLKKIVKLPHRLRPVQSSKINTEYRSEFARCLESLLQIGPRRPPSVSGSISVVTRLQSPLSLACRSPSLSEMPQGSVCGRRSTSHRNICTKVLLAEGRETPFTEHCRSYESSYRSLQTEIQSLKDQVQELHRDLTKHHSIINTEKMGEILDRSLHIDNQIAAQHSTVETMRVMFEEIWDETFQRVTNEQEIYEAQLFDLMQLKHENSYLTSITRQISPYILSIAKVKERLEPRFQEPEENLDDRTETMLKIYEDGAAARESPDSSSHGGVTDQDKIKIMRPLMSEAAEMPVKIRTGRQRCPSETSGNSDVPS
;
A
#
# COMPACT_ATOMS: atom_id res chain seq x y z
N CYS A 1 45.78 -19.28 52.37
CA CYS A 1 44.73 -19.22 51.33
C CYS A 1 43.62 -18.18 51.58
N ARG A 2 42.73 -18.33 52.58
CA ARG A 2 41.51 -17.49 52.73
C ARG A 2 41.68 -15.96 52.64
N LYS A 3 42.80 -15.40 53.09
CA LYS A 3 43.06 -13.93 53.05
C LYS A 3 43.86 -13.44 51.83
N LEU A 4 44.55 -14.33 51.12
CA LEU A 4 45.50 -13.95 50.05
C LEU A 4 45.11 -14.50 48.67
N THR A 5 44.38 -15.63 48.58
CA THR A 5 44.05 -16.27 47.30
C THR A 5 42.55 -16.25 46.94
N HIS A 6 41.65 -15.97 47.89
CA HIS A 6 40.18 -15.93 47.66
C HIS A 6 39.55 -14.55 47.91
N ARG A 7 40.34 -13.46 47.85
CA ARG A 7 39.80 -12.11 47.97
C ARG A 7 39.26 -11.69 46.61
N ALA A 8 37.94 -11.57 46.46
CA ALA A 8 37.33 -11.03 45.24
C ALA A 8 37.94 -9.64 44.96
N ARG A 9 38.32 -9.36 43.70
CA ARG A 9 39.07 -8.13 43.30
C ARG A 9 38.41 -6.85 43.80
N MET A 10 37.08 -6.83 43.90
CA MET A 10 36.26 -5.74 44.44
C MET A 10 36.62 -5.34 45.89
N PHE A 11 37.19 -6.23 46.70
CA PHE A 11 37.57 -5.92 48.09
C PHE A 11 39.05 -5.56 48.26
N SER A 12 39.86 -5.58 47.20
CA SER A 12 41.31 -5.32 47.29
C SER A 12 41.66 -3.92 47.79
N HIS A 13 40.80 -2.93 47.49
CA HIS A 13 40.94 -1.53 47.88
C HIS A 13 40.18 -1.16 49.17
N HIS A 14 39.50 -2.13 49.79
CA HIS A 14 38.71 -1.92 50.99
C HIS A 14 39.36 -2.61 52.18
N ASP A 15 39.53 -1.88 53.29
CA ASP A 15 40.02 -2.46 54.54
C ASP A 15 38.94 -3.38 55.14
N ILE A 16 39.22 -4.69 55.21
CA ILE A 16 38.27 -5.69 55.69
C ILE A 16 38.43 -5.80 57.21
N VAL A 17 37.62 -5.05 57.93
CA VAL A 17 37.61 -5.05 59.39
C VAL A 17 36.62 -6.10 59.91
N SER A 18 37.10 -6.98 60.80
CA SER A 18 36.23 -7.99 61.46
C SER A 18 35.23 -7.30 62.41
N LEU A 19 33.94 -7.54 62.21
CA LEU A 19 32.84 -6.98 63.02
C LEU A 19 33.02 -7.24 64.53
N ALA A 20 33.55 -8.40 64.91
CA ALA A 20 33.82 -8.78 66.31
C ALA A 20 34.88 -7.89 67.01
N LYS A 21 35.70 -7.14 66.24
CA LYS A 21 36.68 -6.20 66.81
C LYS A 21 36.11 -4.80 67.05
N ARG A 22 34.94 -4.44 66.49
CA ARG A 22 34.32 -3.11 66.65
C ARG A 22 33.45 -2.98 67.90
N THR A 23 32.78 -4.04 68.34
CA THR A 23 31.91 -4.00 69.52
C THR A 23 32.65 -3.81 70.85
N LYS A 24 33.99 -3.76 70.84
CA LYS A 24 34.85 -3.56 72.03
C LYS A 24 35.69 -2.28 72.00
N SER A 25 35.46 -1.34 71.06
CA SER A 25 36.27 -0.13 70.99
C SER A 25 35.83 0.91 72.02
N LYS A 26 36.70 1.14 73.02
CA LYS A 26 36.67 2.30 73.93
C LYS A 26 36.39 3.58 73.15
N HIS A 27 35.54 4.46 73.69
CA HIS A 27 35.24 5.81 73.19
C HIS A 27 36.40 6.42 72.40
N ARG A 28 36.19 6.75 71.11
CA ARG A 28 37.22 7.42 70.31
C ARG A 28 37.60 8.74 70.97
N LYS A 29 38.90 9.02 71.04
CA LYS A 29 39.45 10.23 71.60
C LYS A 29 39.83 11.22 70.50
N CYS A 30 39.68 12.50 70.81
CA CYS A 30 40.12 13.59 69.97
C CYS A 30 41.67 13.59 69.88
N PRO A 31 42.26 13.61 68.67
CA PRO A 31 43.71 13.58 68.51
C PRO A 31 44.41 14.86 68.99
N LEU A 32 43.68 15.98 69.08
CA LEU A 32 44.23 17.27 69.52
C LEU A 32 44.20 17.43 71.05
N HIS A 33 43.25 16.79 71.71
CA HIS A 33 42.92 17.06 73.11
C HIS A 33 42.97 15.83 74.02
N GLU A 34 43.09 14.63 73.44
CA GLU A 34 43.05 13.31 74.09
C GLU A 34 41.79 13.01 74.94
N GLU A 35 40.79 13.88 74.83
CA GLU A 35 39.47 13.76 75.44
C GLU A 35 38.53 12.89 74.59
N PRO A 36 37.58 12.16 75.20
CA PRO A 36 36.57 11.41 74.44
C PRO A 36 35.70 12.36 73.60
N TYR A 37 35.34 11.92 72.41
CA TYR A 37 34.28 12.55 71.64
C TYR A 37 32.95 12.38 72.39
N ILE A 38 32.20 13.47 72.55
CA ILE A 38 30.90 13.49 73.24
C ILE A 38 29.81 14.23 72.45
N LEU A 39 30.22 15.07 71.48
CA LEU A 39 29.34 15.89 70.65
C LEU A 39 29.59 15.61 69.16
N PHE A 40 28.61 15.87 68.31
CA PHE A 40 28.69 15.80 66.86
C PHE A 40 28.14 17.11 66.26
N SER A 41 28.89 17.71 65.34
CA SER A 41 28.44 18.85 64.56
C SER A 41 27.71 18.36 63.32
N THR A 42 26.42 18.67 63.19
CA THR A 42 25.61 18.30 62.03
C THR A 42 25.98 19.11 60.78
N GLU A 43 26.42 20.35 60.97
CA GLU A 43 26.89 21.25 59.91
C GLU A 43 28.22 20.76 59.31
N ASN A 44 29.24 20.57 60.15
CA ASN A 44 30.59 20.18 59.71
C ASN A 44 30.77 18.66 59.57
N LYS A 45 29.74 17.88 59.89
CA LYS A 45 29.72 16.40 59.89
C LYS A 45 30.92 15.78 60.60
N SER A 46 31.28 16.32 61.77
CA SER A 46 32.49 15.96 62.50
C SER A 46 32.22 15.71 63.98
N MET A 47 33.00 14.81 64.59
CA MET A 47 32.93 14.50 66.03
C MET A 47 33.78 15.51 66.82
N LEU A 48 33.27 15.92 67.99
CA LEU A 48 33.85 16.96 68.83
C LEU A 48 33.97 16.49 70.28
N CYS A 49 35.12 16.76 70.89
CA CYS A 49 35.28 16.67 72.34
C CYS A 49 34.91 18.00 72.99
N ILE A 50 34.82 18.05 74.32
CA ILE A 50 34.41 19.26 75.04
C ILE A 50 35.32 20.47 74.78
N LYS A 51 36.62 20.26 74.54
CA LYS A 51 37.59 21.34 74.25
C LYS A 51 37.38 21.88 72.83
N CYS A 52 37.27 21.01 71.81
CA CYS A 52 36.93 21.42 70.45
C CYS A 52 35.62 22.22 70.36
N PHE A 53 34.62 21.88 71.18
CA PHE A 53 33.36 22.62 71.23
C PHE A 53 33.53 24.03 71.83
N ARG A 54 34.37 24.18 72.87
CA ARG A 54 34.68 25.47 73.49
C ARG A 54 35.50 26.38 72.57
N ASP A 55 36.40 25.79 71.80
CA ASP A 55 37.26 26.52 70.86
C ASP A 55 36.50 26.92 69.58
N MET A 56 35.32 26.36 69.35
CA MET A 56 34.50 26.67 68.18
C MET A 56 33.70 27.97 68.36
N GLN A 57 33.52 28.71 67.26
CA GLN A 57 32.73 29.94 67.19
C GLN A 57 31.28 29.72 67.66
N VAL A 58 30.68 30.76 68.23
CA VAL A 58 29.40 30.66 68.96
C VAL A 58 28.26 30.23 68.03
N GLU A 59 28.30 30.64 66.79
CA GLU A 59 27.33 30.38 65.74
C GLU A 59 27.27 28.86 65.43
N GLY A 60 28.43 28.21 65.25
CA GLY A 60 28.54 26.78 64.95
C GLY A 60 28.19 25.86 66.14
N ARG A 61 28.07 26.40 67.36
CA ARG A 61 27.66 25.61 68.54
C ARG A 61 26.20 25.21 68.50
N THR A 62 25.35 26.00 67.82
CA THR A 62 23.91 25.72 67.70
C THR A 62 23.62 24.45 66.90
N HIS A 63 24.57 24.01 66.06
CA HIS A 63 24.48 22.81 65.23
C HIS A 63 25.19 21.60 65.85
N CYS A 64 25.50 21.65 67.15
CA CYS A 64 26.12 20.54 67.88
C CYS A 64 25.08 19.80 68.71
N ILE A 65 25.04 18.49 68.58
CA ILE A 65 24.18 17.58 69.34
C ILE A 65 25.05 16.53 70.04
N ASP A 66 24.53 15.88 71.08
CA ASP A 66 25.25 14.78 71.71
C ASP A 66 25.39 13.58 70.75
N ILE A 67 26.44 12.79 70.96
CA ILE A 67 26.78 11.68 70.05
C ILE A 67 25.71 10.60 69.99
N GLU A 68 25.01 10.34 71.10
CA GLU A 68 23.97 9.31 71.13
C GLU A 68 22.75 9.75 70.30
N THR A 69 22.32 11.00 70.45
CA THR A 69 21.26 11.60 69.62
C THR A 69 21.66 11.67 68.14
N ALA A 70 22.91 12.07 67.84
CA ALA A 70 23.41 12.10 66.46
C ALA A 70 23.43 10.71 65.82
N TYR A 71 23.79 9.70 66.61
CA TYR A 71 23.79 8.31 66.17
C TYR A 71 22.37 7.82 65.91
N GLY A 72 21.42 8.09 66.81
CA GLY A 72 20.00 7.76 66.62
C GLY A 72 19.41 8.39 65.35
N GLN A 73 19.60 9.70 65.16
CA GLN A 73 19.17 10.40 63.94
C GLN A 73 19.85 9.85 62.68
N GLY A 74 21.15 9.51 62.76
CA GLY A 74 21.89 8.90 61.66
C GLY A 74 21.37 7.51 61.29
N CYS A 75 20.98 6.71 62.28
CA CYS A 75 20.35 5.40 62.09
C CYS A 75 18.99 5.55 61.39
N GLU A 76 18.13 6.45 61.87
CA GLU A 76 16.82 6.69 61.25
C GLU A 76 16.93 7.16 59.79
N MET A 77 17.84 8.11 59.50
CA MET A 77 18.08 8.56 58.13
C MET A 77 18.62 7.44 57.23
N LEU A 78 19.50 6.58 57.75
CA LEU A 78 20.02 5.44 57.01
C LEU A 78 18.94 4.40 56.75
N ASP A 79 18.11 4.08 57.75
CA ASP A 79 17.00 3.14 57.61
C ASP A 79 15.99 3.63 56.57
N GLN A 80 15.66 4.93 56.58
CA GLN A 80 14.79 5.53 55.57
C GLN A 80 15.41 5.44 54.16
N ALA A 81 16.71 5.72 54.01
CA ALA A 81 17.39 5.59 52.73
C ALA A 81 17.42 4.14 52.23
N VAL A 82 17.64 3.17 53.14
CA VAL A 82 17.61 1.73 52.82
C VAL A 82 16.22 1.30 52.36
N LEU A 83 15.15 1.80 52.98
CA LEU A 83 13.77 1.52 52.53
C LEU A 83 13.54 2.00 51.10
N VAL A 84 13.93 3.25 50.78
CA VAL A 84 13.81 3.79 49.41
C VAL A 84 14.58 2.94 48.39
N VAL A 85 15.79 2.49 48.74
CA VAL A 85 16.57 1.61 47.86
C VAL A 85 15.93 0.24 47.68
N LYS A 86 15.31 -0.33 48.72
CA LYS A 86 14.56 -1.60 48.62
C LYS A 86 13.35 -1.47 47.70
N ASP A 87 12.60 -0.39 47.80
CA ASP A 87 11.46 -0.13 46.93
C ASP A 87 11.90 0.00 45.46
N LEU A 88 12.98 0.76 45.21
CA LEU A 88 13.58 0.87 43.88
C LEU A 88 14.07 -0.49 43.35
N GLN A 89 14.70 -1.29 44.21
CA GLN A 89 15.15 -2.64 43.84
C GLN A 89 13.96 -3.54 43.48
N SER A 90 12.85 -3.48 44.22
CA SER A 90 11.63 -4.22 43.90
C SER A 90 11.06 -3.80 42.56
N SER A 91 10.90 -2.50 42.33
CA SER A 91 10.40 -1.95 41.06
C SER A 91 11.30 -2.31 39.88
N THR A 92 12.63 -2.28 40.08
CA THR A 92 13.59 -2.72 39.06
C THR A 92 13.45 -4.21 38.75
N GLY A 93 13.20 -5.04 39.77
CA GLY A 93 12.94 -6.47 39.60
C GLY A 93 11.69 -6.74 38.77
N GLU A 94 10.60 -6.03 39.04
CA GLU A 94 9.34 -6.09 38.27
C GLU A 94 9.54 -5.64 36.82
N ALA A 95 10.28 -4.54 36.60
CA ALA A 95 10.59 -4.05 35.26
C ALA A 95 11.43 -5.06 34.45
N ILE A 96 12.43 -5.70 35.07
CA ILE A 96 13.22 -6.76 34.43
C ILE A 96 12.34 -7.97 34.09
N HIS A 97 11.42 -8.35 34.98
CA HIS A 97 10.50 -9.45 34.71
C HIS A 97 9.58 -9.13 33.53
N LEU A 98 8.99 -7.93 33.50
CA LEU A 98 8.15 -7.48 32.39
C LEU A 98 8.91 -7.50 31.06
N LEU A 99 10.13 -6.95 31.01
CA LEU A 99 10.96 -6.96 29.81
C LEU A 99 11.25 -8.38 29.32
N ARG A 100 11.50 -9.33 30.23
CA ARG A 100 11.69 -10.74 29.87
C ARG A 100 10.43 -11.37 29.28
N SER A 101 9.26 -11.07 29.85
CA SER A 101 7.98 -11.54 29.33
C SER A 101 7.70 -10.99 27.94
N MET A 102 7.93 -9.69 27.71
CA MET A 102 7.78 -9.06 26.40
C MET A 102 8.73 -9.66 25.35
N ILE A 103 9.98 -9.97 25.71
CA ILE A 103 10.90 -10.68 24.80
C ILE A 103 10.37 -12.07 24.44
N GLY A 104 9.74 -12.78 25.38
CA GLY A 104 9.09 -14.06 25.13
C GLY A 104 7.90 -13.93 24.17
N GLU A 105 7.03 -12.95 24.40
CA GLU A 105 5.88 -12.66 23.54
C GLU A 105 6.30 -12.29 22.11
N VAL A 106 7.33 -11.46 21.94
CA VAL A 106 7.86 -11.12 20.61
C VAL A 106 8.36 -12.36 19.87
N ARG A 107 8.96 -13.34 20.56
CA ARG A 107 9.40 -14.59 19.93
C ARG A 107 8.21 -15.43 19.45
N LEU A 108 7.18 -15.56 20.29
CA LEU A 108 5.95 -16.25 19.92
C LEU A 108 5.27 -15.57 18.73
N ASN A 109 5.19 -14.24 18.73
CA ASN A 109 4.62 -13.48 17.62
C ASN A 109 5.38 -13.71 16.29
N VAL A 110 6.71 -13.86 16.33
CA VAL A 110 7.49 -14.20 15.13
C VAL A 110 7.12 -15.60 14.62
N GLU A 111 7.03 -16.59 15.50
CA GLU A 111 6.64 -17.97 15.13
C GLU A 111 5.21 -18.02 14.55
N GLU A 112 4.28 -17.27 15.15
CA GLU A 112 2.90 -17.15 14.67
C GLU A 112 2.84 -16.48 13.28
N GLU A 113 3.59 -15.39 13.09
CA GLU A 113 3.64 -14.69 11.81
C GLU A 113 4.30 -15.55 10.72
N GLU A 114 5.41 -16.23 11.02
CA GLU A 114 6.05 -17.18 10.10
C GLU A 114 5.08 -18.31 9.68
N SER A 115 4.33 -18.86 10.63
CA SER A 115 3.30 -19.86 10.39
C SER A 115 2.17 -19.30 9.52
N ALA A 116 1.69 -18.09 9.80
CA ALA A 116 0.65 -17.42 9.03
C ALA A 116 1.08 -17.17 7.58
N ILE A 117 2.32 -16.70 7.37
CA ILE A 117 2.91 -16.51 6.04
C ILE A 117 2.97 -17.83 5.28
N CYS A 118 3.46 -18.90 5.92
CA CYS A 118 3.55 -20.22 5.29
C CYS A 118 2.18 -20.80 4.93
N SER A 119 1.19 -20.62 5.81
CA SER A 119 -0.20 -21.02 5.59
C SER A 119 -0.82 -20.29 4.39
N LEU A 120 -0.67 -18.96 4.33
CA LEU A 120 -1.16 -18.15 3.21
C LEU A 120 -0.50 -18.58 1.89
N PHE A 121 0.82 -18.76 1.88
CA PHE A 121 1.55 -19.19 0.69
C PHE A 121 1.08 -20.55 0.18
N SER A 122 0.90 -21.52 1.09
CA SER A 122 0.41 -22.86 0.75
C SER A 122 -1.01 -22.80 0.17
N SER A 123 -1.89 -22.00 0.77
CA SER A 123 -3.25 -21.76 0.28
C SER A 123 -3.29 -21.14 -1.12
N LEU A 124 -2.41 -20.15 -1.38
CA LEU A 124 -2.27 -19.56 -2.71
C LEU A 124 -1.85 -20.59 -3.76
N GLN A 125 -0.85 -21.42 -3.44
CA GLN A 125 -0.41 -22.49 -4.33
C GLN A 125 -1.52 -23.49 -4.63
N GLU A 126 -2.28 -23.91 -3.62
CA GLU A 126 -3.37 -24.85 -3.77
C GLU A 126 -4.48 -24.29 -4.66
N LYS A 127 -4.93 -23.04 -4.42
CA LYS A 127 -5.96 -22.40 -5.25
C LYS A 127 -5.51 -22.19 -6.69
N LEU A 128 -4.25 -21.83 -6.91
CA LEU A 128 -3.68 -21.72 -8.25
C LEU A 128 -3.61 -23.07 -8.94
N ALA A 129 -3.20 -24.14 -8.24
CA ALA A 129 -3.15 -25.49 -8.79
C ALA A 129 -4.55 -26.02 -9.16
N GLU A 130 -5.53 -25.82 -8.28
CA GLU A 130 -6.94 -26.16 -8.51
C GLU A 130 -7.47 -25.43 -9.75
N ARG A 131 -7.25 -24.10 -9.82
CA ARG A 131 -7.72 -23.28 -10.94
C ARG A 131 -7.05 -23.68 -12.25
N LYS A 132 -5.74 -23.94 -12.24
CA LYS A 132 -4.99 -24.45 -13.40
C LYS A 132 -5.64 -25.74 -13.93
N LYS A 133 -5.97 -26.69 -13.05
CA LYS A 133 -6.60 -27.96 -13.42
C LYS A 133 -7.96 -27.75 -14.08
N ILE A 134 -8.78 -26.84 -13.54
CA ILE A 134 -10.10 -26.50 -14.11
C ILE A 134 -9.94 -25.89 -15.51
N LEU A 135 -9.04 -24.90 -15.68
CA LEU A 135 -8.81 -24.23 -16.96
C LEU A 135 -8.27 -25.18 -18.03
N LEU A 136 -7.37 -26.10 -17.66
CA LEU A 136 -6.86 -27.11 -18.59
C LEU A 136 -7.97 -28.07 -19.05
N LYS A 137 -8.84 -28.52 -18.13
CA LYS A 137 -10.01 -29.33 -18.50
C LYS A 137 -10.96 -28.57 -19.43
N ALA A 138 -11.22 -27.28 -19.16
CA ALA A 138 -12.06 -26.45 -20.02
C ALA A 138 -11.46 -26.28 -21.44
N ALA A 139 -10.14 -26.08 -21.54
CA ALA A 139 -9.44 -26.01 -22.82
C ALA A 139 -9.52 -27.34 -23.59
N GLN A 140 -9.36 -28.46 -22.90
CA GLN A 140 -9.49 -29.81 -23.47
C GLN A 140 -10.92 -30.08 -23.97
N SER A 141 -11.94 -29.74 -23.17
CA SER A 141 -13.35 -29.87 -23.58
C SER A 141 -13.65 -29.04 -24.84
N GLN A 142 -13.20 -27.77 -24.88
CA GLN A 142 -13.36 -26.94 -26.07
C GLN A 142 -12.63 -27.53 -27.29
N HIS A 143 -11.45 -28.12 -27.10
CA HIS A 143 -10.74 -28.80 -28.17
C HIS A 143 -11.55 -30.00 -28.71
N GLU A 144 -11.99 -30.89 -27.82
CA GLU A 144 -12.74 -32.10 -28.18
C GLU A 144 -14.07 -31.78 -28.88
N GLU A 145 -14.84 -30.83 -28.35
CA GLU A 145 -16.10 -30.40 -28.95
C GLU A 145 -15.91 -29.81 -30.35
N LYS A 146 -14.90 -28.95 -30.52
CA LYS A 146 -14.60 -28.33 -31.82
C LYS A 146 -14.04 -29.34 -32.82
N GLU A 147 -13.16 -30.22 -32.38
CA GLU A 147 -12.60 -31.29 -33.21
C GLU A 147 -13.72 -32.22 -33.69
N LYS A 148 -14.64 -32.60 -32.80
CA LYS A 148 -15.82 -33.39 -33.16
C LYS A 148 -16.69 -32.67 -34.18
N ALA A 149 -17.01 -31.39 -33.97
CA ALA A 149 -17.81 -30.60 -34.91
C ALA A 149 -17.13 -30.48 -36.30
N LEU A 150 -15.81 -30.28 -36.34
CA LEU A 150 -15.04 -30.24 -37.58
C LEU A 150 -14.97 -31.60 -38.27
N LYS A 151 -14.80 -32.70 -37.52
CA LYS A 151 -14.84 -34.07 -38.07
C LYS A 151 -16.21 -34.42 -38.64
N GLU A 152 -17.29 -34.04 -37.97
CA GLU A 152 -18.66 -34.23 -38.46
C GLU A 152 -18.92 -33.41 -39.73
N GLN A 153 -18.49 -32.14 -39.78
CA GLN A 153 -18.55 -31.33 -40.99
C GLN A 153 -17.70 -31.93 -42.12
N GLY A 154 -16.49 -32.40 -41.81
CA GLY A 154 -15.60 -33.09 -42.74
C GLY A 154 -16.21 -34.37 -43.31
N GLY A 155 -16.89 -35.18 -42.49
CA GLY A 155 -17.62 -36.37 -42.92
C GLY A 155 -18.78 -36.04 -43.88
N ARG A 156 -19.53 -34.97 -43.62
CA ARG A 156 -20.59 -34.48 -44.52
C ARG A 156 -20.03 -34.00 -45.86
N LEU A 157 -18.88 -33.34 -45.86
CA LEU A 157 -18.20 -32.90 -47.09
C LEU A 157 -17.56 -34.08 -47.84
N ALA A 158 -17.00 -35.07 -47.13
CA ALA A 158 -16.46 -36.29 -47.72
C ALA A 158 -17.54 -37.11 -48.43
N ALA A 159 -18.79 -37.10 -47.97
CA ALA A 159 -19.91 -37.73 -48.67
C ALA A 159 -20.19 -37.09 -50.06
N LEU A 160 -19.76 -35.85 -50.32
CA LEU A 160 -19.84 -35.26 -51.67
C LEU A 160 -18.78 -35.84 -52.63
N VAL A 161 -17.76 -36.55 -52.12
CA VAL A 161 -16.72 -37.25 -52.91
C VAL A 161 -17.26 -38.51 -53.59
N HIS A 162 -18.51 -38.93 -53.29
CA HIS A 162 -19.25 -39.94 -54.06
C HIS A 162 -19.40 -39.61 -55.55
N LEU A 163 -19.02 -38.40 -55.99
CA LEU A 163 -18.90 -38.03 -57.39
C LEU A 163 -17.92 -38.92 -58.17
N VAL A 164 -16.83 -39.39 -57.54
CA VAL A 164 -15.87 -40.33 -58.15
C VAL A 164 -16.53 -41.69 -58.41
N THR A 165 -17.35 -42.16 -57.47
CA THR A 165 -18.15 -43.39 -57.62
C THR A 165 -19.21 -43.24 -58.71
N CYS A 166 -19.83 -42.05 -58.81
CA CYS A 166 -20.78 -41.73 -59.89
C CYS A 166 -20.07 -41.71 -61.26
N SER A 167 -18.86 -41.17 -61.34
CA SER A 167 -18.03 -41.18 -62.55
C SER A 167 -17.63 -42.60 -62.95
N ALA A 168 -17.25 -43.45 -61.98
CA ALA A 168 -16.90 -44.85 -62.22
C ALA A 168 -18.09 -45.66 -62.76
N PHE A 169 -19.30 -45.43 -62.22
CA PHE A 169 -20.55 -46.01 -62.74
C PHE A 169 -20.80 -45.60 -64.20
N LEU A 170 -20.66 -44.31 -64.53
CA LEU A 170 -20.84 -43.82 -65.90
C LEU A 170 -19.84 -44.42 -66.89
N SER A 171 -18.62 -44.73 -66.47
CA SER A 171 -17.58 -45.32 -67.33
C SER A 171 -17.68 -46.84 -67.49
N SER A 172 -18.41 -47.54 -66.61
CA SER A 172 -18.43 -49.01 -66.56
C SER A 172 -19.81 -49.63 -66.76
N ALA A 173 -20.89 -48.86 -66.61
CA ALA A 173 -22.25 -49.36 -66.77
C ALA A 173 -22.57 -49.71 -68.22
N ASN A 174 -23.21 -50.86 -68.43
CA ASN A 174 -23.74 -51.22 -69.74
C ASN A 174 -25.06 -50.48 -70.03
N LYS A 175 -25.53 -50.52 -71.28
CA LYS A 175 -26.72 -49.77 -71.72
C LYS A 175 -28.01 -50.09 -70.95
N TYR A 176 -28.13 -51.30 -70.39
CA TYR A 176 -29.31 -51.72 -69.65
C TYR A 176 -29.25 -51.25 -68.18
N GLU A 177 -28.09 -51.39 -67.54
CA GLU A 177 -27.83 -50.90 -66.18
C GLU A 177 -27.94 -49.38 -66.08
N PHE A 178 -27.51 -48.66 -67.13
CA PHE A 178 -27.64 -47.21 -67.19
C PHE A 178 -29.10 -46.75 -67.26
N LEU A 179 -29.95 -47.43 -68.05
CA LEU A 179 -31.35 -47.02 -68.21
C LEU A 179 -32.19 -47.34 -66.96
N ASP A 180 -31.86 -48.41 -66.24
CA ASP A 180 -32.54 -48.79 -65.00
C ASP A 180 -32.18 -47.84 -63.82
N MET A 181 -30.88 -47.55 -63.66
CA MET A 181 -30.38 -46.83 -62.48
C MET A 181 -29.91 -45.38 -62.71
N GLY A 182 -29.58 -45.02 -63.95
CA GLY A 182 -28.99 -43.71 -64.28
C GLY A 182 -29.94 -42.54 -64.02
N TYR A 183 -31.24 -42.68 -64.33
CA TYR A 183 -32.23 -41.63 -64.08
C TYR A 183 -32.46 -41.38 -62.58
N GLN A 184 -32.47 -42.45 -61.77
CA GLN A 184 -32.56 -42.35 -60.31
C GLN A 184 -31.31 -41.69 -59.72
N LEU A 185 -30.13 -41.98 -60.26
CA LEU A 185 -28.87 -41.34 -59.87
C LEU A 185 -28.87 -39.84 -60.20
N MET A 186 -29.32 -39.45 -61.40
CA MET A 186 -29.43 -38.05 -61.82
C MET A 186 -30.40 -37.25 -60.95
N GLU A 187 -31.54 -37.85 -60.55
CA GLU A 187 -32.50 -37.21 -59.66
C GLU A 187 -31.91 -36.99 -58.25
N ARG A 188 -31.17 -37.98 -57.73
CA ARG A 188 -30.44 -37.87 -56.46
C ARG A 188 -29.36 -36.79 -56.51
N LEU A 189 -28.56 -36.74 -57.57
CA LEU A 189 -27.55 -35.69 -57.78
C LEU A 189 -28.18 -34.29 -57.86
N LYS A 190 -29.29 -34.14 -58.58
CA LYS A 190 -30.05 -32.87 -58.64
C LYS A 190 -30.57 -32.44 -57.27
N LYS A 191 -31.02 -33.37 -56.43
CA LYS A 191 -31.43 -33.09 -55.05
C LYS A 191 -30.25 -32.67 -54.17
N ILE A 192 -29.09 -33.31 -54.33
CA ILE A 192 -27.85 -32.94 -53.61
C ILE A 192 -27.40 -31.54 -53.99
N VAL A 193 -27.37 -31.18 -55.29
CA VAL A 193 -26.94 -29.85 -55.75
C VAL A 193 -27.84 -28.71 -55.25
N LYS A 194 -29.13 -28.98 -55.04
CA LYS A 194 -30.10 -27.98 -54.52
C LYS A 194 -30.04 -27.79 -53.00
N LEU A 195 -29.33 -28.65 -52.26
CA LEU A 195 -29.15 -28.47 -50.82
C LEU A 195 -28.14 -27.35 -50.55
N PRO A 196 -28.37 -26.47 -49.56
CA PRO A 196 -27.40 -25.46 -49.16
C PRO A 196 -26.19 -26.13 -48.48
N HIS A 197 -25.05 -26.19 -49.20
CA HIS A 197 -23.80 -26.73 -48.66
C HIS A 197 -22.98 -25.64 -48.00
N ARG A 198 -22.75 -25.74 -46.69
CA ARG A 198 -21.80 -24.86 -45.98
C ARG A 198 -20.38 -25.40 -46.11
N LEU A 199 -19.70 -24.99 -47.19
CA LEU A 199 -18.31 -25.37 -47.50
C LEU A 199 -17.27 -24.73 -46.56
N ARG A 200 -17.65 -23.67 -45.83
CA ARG A 200 -16.77 -22.99 -44.88
C ARG A 200 -16.98 -23.55 -43.46
N PRO A 201 -15.91 -23.71 -42.65
CA PRO A 201 -16.03 -24.07 -41.25
C PRO A 201 -16.98 -23.11 -40.52
N VAL A 202 -17.96 -23.66 -39.79
CA VAL A 202 -18.97 -22.86 -39.05
C VAL A 202 -18.43 -22.40 -37.69
N GLN A 203 -17.41 -23.09 -37.17
CA GLN A 203 -16.79 -22.80 -35.88
C GLN A 203 -15.33 -22.34 -36.05
N SER A 204 -14.92 -21.41 -35.20
CA SER A 204 -13.53 -20.95 -35.11
C SER A 204 -12.65 -22.00 -34.43
N SER A 205 -11.42 -22.17 -34.93
CA SER A 205 -10.38 -23.04 -34.34
C SER A 205 -9.76 -22.48 -33.06
N LYS A 206 -10.04 -21.23 -32.70
CA LYS A 206 -9.42 -20.58 -31.53
C LYS A 206 -10.01 -21.10 -30.22
N ILE A 207 -9.18 -21.56 -29.30
CA ILE A 207 -9.58 -21.91 -27.92
C ILE A 207 -9.37 -20.66 -27.04
N ASN A 208 -10.37 -20.32 -26.23
CA ASN A 208 -10.26 -19.22 -25.27
C ASN A 208 -10.87 -19.62 -23.93
N THR A 209 -10.07 -19.56 -22.88
CA THR A 209 -10.46 -19.87 -21.49
C THR A 209 -10.34 -18.66 -20.57
N GLU A 210 -9.95 -17.50 -21.09
CA GLU A 210 -9.72 -16.28 -20.31
C GLU A 210 -8.82 -16.50 -19.09
N TYR A 211 -7.83 -17.39 -19.23
CA TYR A 211 -7.04 -17.90 -18.11
C TYR A 211 -6.45 -16.80 -17.21
N ARG A 212 -6.10 -15.63 -17.76
CA ARG A 212 -5.54 -14.50 -17.00
C ARG A 212 -6.56 -13.90 -16.02
N SER A 213 -7.79 -13.64 -16.45
CA SER A 213 -8.83 -13.09 -15.57
C SER A 213 -9.28 -14.12 -14.54
N GLU A 214 -9.37 -15.40 -14.93
CA GLU A 214 -9.75 -16.49 -14.03
C GLU A 214 -8.74 -16.76 -12.91
N PHE A 215 -7.44 -16.56 -13.18
CA PHE A 215 -6.38 -16.58 -12.15
C PHE A 215 -6.41 -15.32 -11.27
N ALA A 216 -6.65 -14.14 -11.83
CA ALA A 216 -6.79 -12.92 -11.02
C ALA A 216 -7.95 -13.05 -10.02
N ARG A 217 -9.13 -13.49 -10.51
CA ARG A 217 -10.34 -13.64 -9.69
C ARG A 217 -10.19 -14.67 -8.56
N CYS A 218 -9.44 -15.76 -8.77
CA CYS A 218 -9.24 -16.74 -7.70
C CYS A 218 -8.32 -16.25 -6.59
N LEU A 219 -7.40 -15.32 -6.90
CA LEU A 219 -6.48 -14.73 -5.95
C LEU A 219 -7.10 -13.59 -5.13
N GLU A 220 -8.10 -12.88 -5.66
CA GLU A 220 -8.79 -11.78 -4.97
C GLU A 220 -9.32 -12.18 -3.58
N SER A 221 -9.92 -13.38 -3.46
CA SER A 221 -10.46 -13.89 -2.20
C SER A 221 -9.41 -14.20 -1.13
N LEU A 222 -8.18 -14.51 -1.54
CA LEU A 222 -7.08 -14.86 -0.62
C LEU A 222 -6.23 -13.65 -0.26
N LEU A 223 -6.04 -12.72 -1.20
CA LEU A 223 -5.14 -11.58 -1.03
C LEU A 223 -5.85 -10.31 -0.55
N GLN A 224 -7.19 -10.32 -0.42
CA GLN A 224 -7.99 -9.16 -0.02
C GLN A 224 -7.60 -7.89 -0.83
N ILE A 225 -7.35 -8.05 -2.13
CA ILE A 225 -6.89 -6.97 -3.03
C ILE A 225 -8.04 -5.99 -3.37
N GLY A 226 -9.26 -6.24 -2.89
CA GLY A 226 -10.39 -5.30 -2.93
C GLY A 226 -10.40 -4.32 -1.74
N PRO A 227 -11.25 -3.27 -1.77
CA PRO A 227 -11.26 -2.21 -0.76
C PRO A 227 -11.37 -2.81 0.64
N ARG A 228 -10.45 -2.42 1.52
CA ARG A 228 -10.43 -2.81 2.94
C ARG A 228 -11.76 -2.42 3.59
N ARG A 229 -12.71 -3.36 3.63
CA ARG A 229 -13.69 -3.37 4.72
C ARG A 229 -12.93 -3.75 5.99
N PRO A 230 -12.91 -2.92 7.05
CA PRO A 230 -12.63 -3.46 8.37
C PRO A 230 -13.73 -4.49 8.69
N PRO A 231 -13.41 -5.57 9.42
CA PRO A 231 -14.41 -6.55 9.82
C PRO A 231 -15.50 -5.84 10.61
N SER A 232 -16.70 -5.85 10.06
CA SER A 232 -17.92 -5.49 10.78
C SER A 232 -18.00 -6.40 12.00
N VAL A 233 -17.80 -5.85 13.19
CA VAL A 233 -18.17 -6.52 14.43
C VAL A 233 -19.69 -6.60 14.45
N SER A 234 -20.23 -7.74 14.04
CA SER A 234 -21.60 -8.13 14.36
C SER A 234 -21.67 -9.66 14.52
N GLY A 235 -21.72 -10.07 15.79
CA GLY A 235 -22.46 -11.24 16.25
C GLY A 235 -21.85 -12.62 16.02
N SER A 236 -21.05 -13.10 16.97
CA SER A 236 -21.22 -14.47 17.47
C SER A 236 -20.79 -14.63 18.92
N ILE A 237 -21.66 -15.33 19.64
CA ILE A 237 -21.74 -15.52 21.08
C ILE A 237 -20.78 -16.63 21.50
N SER A 238 -19.94 -16.38 22.51
CA SER A 238 -19.53 -17.41 23.46
C SER A 238 -19.22 -16.79 24.82
N VAL A 239 -20.12 -17.10 25.75
CA VAL A 239 -20.07 -17.05 27.22
C VAL A 239 -18.62 -17.19 27.74
N VAL A 240 -18.15 -16.36 28.68
CA VAL A 240 -18.05 -16.73 30.11
C VAL A 240 -17.57 -15.52 30.96
N THR A 241 -18.33 -15.26 32.04
CA THR A 241 -18.06 -14.50 33.29
C THR A 241 -17.53 -13.06 33.21
N ARG A 242 -18.38 -12.04 33.47
CA ARG A 242 -18.64 -11.47 34.82
C ARG A 242 -17.39 -11.39 35.72
N LEU A 243 -16.80 -10.20 35.79
CA LEU A 243 -16.55 -9.48 37.06
C LEU A 243 -16.32 -8.00 36.72
N GLN A 244 -17.41 -7.23 36.73
CA GLN A 244 -17.35 -5.84 37.16
C GLN A 244 -17.39 -5.86 38.69
N SER A 245 -16.41 -5.25 39.35
CA SER A 245 -16.69 -4.47 40.56
C SER A 245 -15.58 -3.44 40.83
N PRO A 246 -15.94 -2.24 41.33
CA PRO A 246 -15.08 -1.08 41.48
C PRO A 246 -14.43 -1.01 42.87
N LEU A 247 -13.67 0.07 43.11
CA LEU A 247 -12.86 0.42 44.30
C LEU A 247 -11.42 -0.12 44.19
N SER A 248 -10.41 0.72 43.97
CA SER A 248 -9.95 1.62 45.03
C SER A 248 -9.15 2.80 44.49
N LEU A 249 -9.43 3.96 45.08
CA LEU A 249 -8.55 5.14 45.12
C LEU A 249 -7.12 4.73 45.48
N ALA A 250 -6.17 5.14 44.64
CA ALA A 250 -4.82 5.43 45.08
C ALA A 250 -4.36 6.70 44.34
N CYS A 251 -4.56 7.83 45.01
CA CYS A 251 -3.85 9.05 44.72
C CYS A 251 -2.35 8.76 44.66
N ARG A 252 -1.74 8.90 43.48
CA ARG A 252 -0.30 9.15 43.36
C ARG A 252 -0.10 10.29 42.38
N SER A 253 0.14 11.46 42.95
CA SER A 253 0.65 12.65 42.28
C SER A 253 1.92 12.30 41.50
N PRO A 254 2.09 12.73 40.24
CA PRO A 254 3.40 12.69 39.60
C PRO A 254 4.27 13.76 40.25
N SER A 255 5.30 13.32 40.98
CA SER A 255 6.36 14.18 41.50
C SER A 255 7.14 14.81 40.35
N LEU A 256 7.21 16.14 40.38
CA LEU A 256 8.16 17.02 39.73
C LEU A 256 9.60 16.48 39.76
N SER A 257 10.07 15.88 38.66
CA SER A 257 11.49 15.83 38.27
C SER A 257 11.64 14.91 37.04
N GLU A 258 11.30 15.41 35.85
CA GLU A 258 11.94 15.07 34.57
C GLU A 258 11.21 15.82 33.44
N MET A 259 11.51 17.11 33.32
CA MET A 259 11.34 17.81 32.05
C MET A 259 12.65 17.67 31.29
N PRO A 260 12.69 17.06 30.09
CA PRO A 260 13.87 17.15 29.23
C PRO A 260 13.92 18.57 28.65
N GLN A 261 14.62 19.47 29.33
CA GLN A 261 15.20 20.65 28.71
C GLN A 261 16.47 20.21 27.99
N GLY A 262 16.42 20.16 26.65
CA GLY A 262 17.62 19.93 25.86
C GLY A 262 17.37 19.12 24.58
N SER A 263 17.05 19.84 23.52
CA SER A 263 17.21 19.49 22.11
C SER A 263 18.18 18.32 21.80
N VAL A 264 17.64 17.13 21.52
CA VAL A 264 18.07 16.25 20.41
C VAL A 264 16.84 15.49 19.90
N CYS A 265 15.95 16.18 19.19
CA CYS A 265 15.08 15.52 18.22
C CYS A 265 14.79 16.48 17.07
N GLY A 266 15.80 16.66 16.23
CA GLY A 266 15.61 17.16 14.87
C GLY A 266 14.85 16.13 14.05
N ARG A 267 13.54 16.01 14.27
CA ARG A 267 12.58 15.56 13.27
C ARG A 267 11.32 16.41 13.43
N ARG A 268 11.25 17.49 12.66
CA ARG A 268 9.97 18.12 12.32
C ARG A 268 9.10 17.05 11.65
N SER A 269 8.18 16.45 12.40
CA SER A 269 7.12 15.63 11.82
C SER A 269 5.99 16.54 11.32
N THR A 270 6.29 17.45 10.39
CA THR A 270 5.29 18.42 9.86
C THR A 270 5.44 18.79 8.38
N SER A 271 6.31 18.17 7.58
CA SER A 271 6.40 18.53 6.15
C SER A 271 5.56 17.70 5.19
N HIS A 272 5.08 16.50 5.57
CA HIS A 272 4.40 15.60 4.62
C HIS A 272 2.88 15.81 4.48
N ARG A 273 2.22 16.57 5.37
CA ARG A 273 0.75 16.67 5.37
C ARG A 273 0.18 17.82 4.53
N ASN A 274 1.01 18.78 4.11
CA ASN A 274 0.57 20.01 3.41
C ASN A 274 0.80 19.99 1.89
N ILE A 275 1.35 18.90 1.33
CA ILE A 275 1.71 18.84 -0.10
C ILE A 275 0.56 18.29 -0.95
N CYS A 276 -0.26 17.38 -0.41
CA CYS A 276 -1.35 16.76 -1.17
C CYS A 276 -2.56 17.71 -1.34
N THR A 277 -2.90 18.48 -0.30
CA THR A 277 -4.01 19.45 -0.36
C THR A 277 -3.74 20.60 -1.32
N LYS A 278 -2.50 21.13 -1.35
CA LYS A 278 -2.16 22.29 -2.17
C LYS A 278 -2.15 22.00 -3.68
N VAL A 279 -1.82 20.77 -4.07
CA VAL A 279 -1.84 20.35 -5.48
C VAL A 279 -3.28 20.21 -5.97
N LEU A 280 -4.17 19.59 -5.19
CA LEU A 280 -5.59 19.45 -5.54
C LEU A 280 -6.34 20.79 -5.52
N LEU A 281 -5.93 21.73 -4.65
CA LEU A 281 -6.50 23.08 -4.59
C LEU A 281 -5.98 24.03 -5.69
N ALA A 282 -4.90 23.68 -6.39
CA ALA A 282 -4.34 24.48 -7.47
C ALA A 282 -5.01 24.22 -8.84
N GLU A 283 -5.70 23.10 -9.00
CA GLU A 283 -6.37 22.72 -10.26
C GLU A 283 -7.67 23.50 -10.54
N GLY A 284 -8.07 24.41 -9.64
CA GLY A 284 -9.11 25.41 -9.90
C GLY A 284 -10.55 24.89 -10.05
N ARG A 285 -10.77 23.56 -9.96
CA ARG A 285 -12.12 22.98 -9.89
C ARG A 285 -12.58 22.90 -8.44
N GLU A 286 -13.68 23.59 -8.18
CA GLU A 286 -14.43 23.48 -6.95
C GLU A 286 -15.13 22.13 -6.89
N THR A 287 -14.69 21.27 -5.97
CA THR A 287 -15.25 19.93 -5.72
C THR A 287 -15.59 19.82 -4.24
N PRO A 288 -16.56 18.97 -3.86
CA PRO A 288 -16.86 18.73 -2.44
C PRO A 288 -15.62 18.32 -1.63
N PHE A 289 -14.67 17.62 -2.25
CA PHE A 289 -13.42 17.22 -1.63
C PHE A 289 -12.47 18.39 -1.39
N THR A 290 -12.30 19.28 -2.39
CA THR A 290 -11.45 20.46 -2.26
C THR A 290 -12.01 21.47 -1.24
N GLU A 291 -13.34 21.60 -1.14
CA GLU A 291 -13.99 22.38 -0.09
C GLU A 291 -13.77 21.80 1.31
N HIS A 292 -14.00 20.49 1.49
CA HIS A 292 -13.74 19.78 2.75
C HIS A 292 -12.30 19.97 3.22
N CYS A 293 -11.34 19.81 2.32
CA CYS A 293 -9.92 20.00 2.61
C CYS A 293 -9.60 21.41 3.14
N ARG A 294 -10.18 22.47 2.54
CA ARG A 294 -9.98 23.86 3.02
C ARG A 294 -10.62 24.09 4.37
N SER A 295 -11.84 23.58 4.56
CA SER A 295 -12.57 23.67 5.84
C SER A 295 -11.80 22.98 6.97
N TYR A 296 -11.37 21.73 6.76
CA TYR A 296 -10.58 20.96 7.71
C TYR A 296 -9.27 21.65 8.07
N GLU A 297 -8.52 22.17 7.09
CA GLU A 297 -7.27 22.89 7.37
C GLU A 297 -7.51 24.14 8.22
N SER A 298 -8.60 24.87 7.98
CA SER A 298 -8.98 26.04 8.78
C SER A 298 -9.27 25.66 10.23
N SER A 299 -10.13 24.66 10.44
CA SER A 299 -10.49 24.17 11.77
C SER A 299 -9.28 23.58 12.52
N TYR A 300 -8.43 22.82 11.83
CA TYR A 300 -7.21 22.28 12.41
C TYR A 300 -6.24 23.39 12.85
N ARG A 301 -6.08 24.47 12.06
CA ARG A 301 -5.26 25.63 12.44
C ARG A 301 -5.82 26.34 13.68
N SER A 302 -7.14 26.48 13.80
CA SER A 302 -7.79 27.04 15.00
C SER A 302 -7.50 26.19 16.24
N LEU A 303 -7.78 24.88 16.17
CA LEU A 303 -7.54 23.93 17.26
C LEU A 303 -6.07 23.90 17.68
N GLN A 304 -5.15 23.95 16.72
CA GLN A 304 -3.72 24.00 17.00
C GLN A 304 -3.33 25.26 17.80
N THR A 305 -3.95 26.40 17.49
CA THR A 305 -3.72 27.67 18.20
C THR A 305 -4.28 27.61 19.62
N GLU A 306 -5.48 27.04 19.79
CA GLU A 306 -6.13 26.88 21.10
C GLU A 306 -5.36 25.93 22.02
N ILE A 307 -4.89 24.79 21.51
CA ILE A 307 -4.03 23.85 22.26
C ILE A 307 -2.72 24.51 22.67
N GLN A 308 -2.12 25.33 21.79
CA GLN A 308 -0.89 26.03 22.14
C GLN A 308 -1.12 27.05 23.26
N SER A 309 -2.23 27.81 23.19
CA SER A 309 -2.60 28.74 24.26
C SER A 309 -2.86 28.02 25.60
N LEU A 310 -3.51 26.85 25.58
CA LEU A 310 -3.72 26.04 26.78
C LEU A 310 -2.40 25.55 27.38
N LYS A 311 -1.45 25.10 26.53
CA LYS A 311 -0.12 24.70 26.98
C LYS A 311 0.61 25.85 27.66
N ASP A 312 0.55 27.05 27.09
CA ASP A 312 1.21 28.22 27.65
C ASP A 312 0.61 28.59 29.02
N GLN A 313 -0.73 28.53 29.17
CA GLN A 313 -1.43 28.75 30.44
C GLN A 313 -1.07 27.72 31.51
N VAL A 314 -1.00 26.43 31.15
CA VAL A 314 -0.58 25.36 32.07
C VAL A 314 0.88 25.53 32.49
N GLN A 315 1.76 25.94 31.57
CA GLN A 315 3.16 26.19 31.87
C GLN A 315 3.35 27.41 32.79
N GLU A 316 2.56 28.47 32.58
CA GLU A 316 2.56 29.66 33.43
C GLU A 316 2.08 29.31 34.84
N LEU A 317 0.94 28.61 34.96
CA LEU A 317 0.42 28.15 36.25
C LEU A 317 1.44 27.27 37.00
N HIS A 318 2.12 26.38 36.28
CA HIS A 318 3.18 25.55 36.85
C HIS A 318 4.39 26.38 37.31
N ARG A 319 4.79 27.42 36.57
CA ARG A 319 5.86 28.34 36.97
C ARG A 319 5.50 29.11 38.23
N ASP A 320 4.26 29.60 38.33
CA ASP A 320 3.75 30.34 39.49
C ASP A 320 3.74 29.46 40.74
N LEU A 321 3.24 28.22 40.61
CA LEU A 321 3.25 27.23 41.69
C LEU A 321 4.67 26.92 42.18
N THR A 322 5.62 26.78 41.25
CA THR A 322 7.00 26.35 41.56
C THR A 322 7.86 27.50 42.10
N LYS A 323 7.69 28.73 41.58
CA LYS A 323 8.58 29.88 41.88
C LYS A 323 8.03 30.84 42.91
N HIS A 324 6.74 31.12 42.89
CA HIS A 324 6.17 32.21 43.68
C HIS A 324 5.55 31.74 44.99
N HIS A 325 5.47 30.42 45.26
CA HIS A 325 4.76 29.83 46.42
C HIS A 325 3.38 30.49 46.65
N SER A 326 2.78 31.04 45.59
CA SER A 326 1.65 31.94 45.66
C SER A 326 0.38 31.15 45.45
N ILE A 327 -0.43 31.10 46.50
CA ILE A 327 -1.89 30.95 46.53
C ILE A 327 -2.45 30.16 45.34
N ILE A 328 -2.76 28.89 45.59
CA ILE A 328 -3.47 27.99 44.67
C ILE A 328 -4.72 28.71 44.15
N ASN A 329 -4.68 29.22 42.91
CA ASN A 329 -5.86 29.76 42.25
C ASN A 329 -6.64 28.59 41.64
N THR A 330 -7.43 27.95 42.50
CA THR A 330 -8.28 26.80 42.16
C THR A 330 -9.30 27.14 41.07
N GLU A 331 -9.75 28.40 41.00
CA GLU A 331 -10.65 28.89 39.95
C GLU A 331 -9.97 28.87 38.57
N LYS A 332 -8.76 29.41 38.43
CA LYS A 332 -7.98 29.36 37.18
C LYS A 332 -7.66 27.92 36.75
N MET A 333 -7.40 27.03 37.70
CA MET A 333 -7.20 25.60 37.39
C MET A 333 -8.49 24.96 36.85
N GLY A 334 -9.64 25.31 37.44
CA GLY A 334 -10.96 24.91 36.93
C GLY A 334 -11.21 25.41 35.51
N GLU A 335 -10.93 26.68 35.23
CA GLU A 335 -11.06 27.27 33.88
C GLU A 335 -10.17 26.58 32.84
N ILE A 336 -8.93 26.22 33.20
CA ILE A 336 -8.01 25.47 32.32
C ILE A 336 -8.56 24.06 32.04
N LEU A 337 -9.10 23.38 33.05
CA LEU A 337 -9.71 22.06 32.88
C LEU A 337 -10.96 22.11 32.01
N ASP A 338 -11.84 23.09 32.23
CA ASP A 338 -13.04 23.31 31.41
C ASP A 338 -12.67 23.63 29.96
N ARG A 339 -11.63 24.44 29.74
CA ARG A 339 -11.13 24.76 28.40
C ARG A 339 -10.48 23.56 27.72
N SER A 340 -9.77 22.71 28.46
CA SER A 340 -9.24 21.44 27.95
C SER A 340 -10.37 20.54 27.48
N LEU A 341 -11.41 20.36 28.30
CA LEU A 341 -12.57 19.54 27.97
C LEU A 341 -13.35 20.12 26.79
N HIS A 342 -13.44 21.45 26.66
CA HIS A 342 -14.03 22.11 25.51
C HIS A 342 -13.26 21.80 24.21
N ILE A 343 -11.92 21.91 24.23
CA ILE A 343 -11.08 21.57 23.08
C ILE A 343 -11.22 20.09 22.71
N ASP A 344 -11.27 19.18 23.69
CA ASP A 344 -11.49 17.75 23.44
C ASP A 344 -12.84 17.49 22.75
N ASN A 345 -13.91 18.16 23.18
CA ASN A 345 -15.21 18.07 22.52
C ASN A 345 -15.18 18.62 21.09
N GLN A 346 -14.46 19.72 20.84
CA GLN A 346 -14.29 20.24 19.48
C GLN A 346 -13.51 19.25 18.58
N ILE A 347 -12.44 18.63 19.10
CA ILE A 347 -11.67 17.61 18.38
C ILE A 347 -12.57 16.41 18.03
N ALA A 348 -13.36 15.93 18.99
CA ALA A 348 -14.29 14.83 18.77
C ALA A 348 -15.36 15.17 17.70
N ALA A 349 -15.90 16.38 17.73
CA ALA A 349 -16.85 16.86 16.72
C ALA A 349 -16.22 16.95 15.31
N GLN A 350 -14.99 17.48 15.21
CA GLN A 350 -14.25 17.53 13.94
C GLN A 350 -13.93 16.13 13.42
N HIS A 351 -13.52 15.21 14.29
CA HIS A 351 -13.28 13.82 13.95
C HIS A 351 -14.55 13.14 13.40
N SER A 352 -15.69 13.31 14.08
CA SER A 352 -16.99 12.76 13.62
C SER A 352 -17.41 13.33 12.27
N THR A 353 -17.15 14.63 12.03
CA THR A 353 -17.47 15.29 10.76
C THR A 353 -16.63 14.71 9.61
N VAL A 354 -15.32 14.53 9.83
CA VAL A 354 -14.42 13.92 8.84
C VAL A 354 -14.83 12.47 8.55
N GLU A 355 -15.18 11.70 9.57
CA GLU A 355 -15.61 10.31 9.39
C GLU A 355 -16.95 10.20 8.65
N THR A 356 -17.87 11.15 8.84
CA THR A 356 -19.12 11.19 8.06
C THR A 356 -18.86 11.52 6.59
N MET A 357 -17.95 12.45 6.31
CA MET A 357 -17.58 12.84 4.95
C MET A 357 -16.84 11.73 4.18
N ARG A 358 -16.17 10.81 4.88
CA ARG A 358 -15.51 9.64 4.27
C ARG A 358 -16.47 8.84 3.39
N VAL A 359 -17.64 8.49 3.92
CA VAL A 359 -18.64 7.66 3.21
C VAL A 359 -19.13 8.39 1.95
N MET A 360 -19.41 9.69 2.06
CA MET A 360 -19.82 10.52 0.91
C MET A 360 -18.75 10.56 -0.18
N PHE A 361 -17.46 10.68 0.18
CA PHE A 361 -16.38 10.69 -0.80
C PHE A 361 -16.16 9.33 -1.45
N GLU A 362 -16.31 8.24 -0.70
CA GLU A 362 -16.25 6.87 -1.25
C GLU A 362 -17.31 6.68 -2.34
N GLU A 363 -18.55 7.13 -2.11
CA GLU A 363 -19.61 7.09 -3.13
C GLU A 363 -19.26 7.91 -4.38
N ILE A 364 -18.79 9.16 -4.21
CA ILE A 364 -18.40 10.03 -5.33
C ILE A 364 -17.25 9.43 -6.14
N TRP A 365 -16.27 8.81 -5.47
CA TRP A 365 -15.14 8.17 -6.13
C TRP A 365 -15.57 6.93 -6.89
N ASP A 366 -16.42 6.08 -6.31
CA ASP A 366 -16.96 4.90 -6.96
C ASP A 366 -17.77 5.26 -8.22
N GLU A 367 -18.62 6.29 -8.14
CA GLU A 367 -19.35 6.80 -9.30
C GLU A 367 -18.42 7.31 -10.40
N THR A 368 -17.38 8.06 -10.01
CA THR A 368 -16.41 8.61 -10.96
C THR A 368 -15.59 7.49 -11.61
N PHE A 369 -15.18 6.49 -10.83
CA PHE A 369 -14.49 5.32 -11.32
C PHE A 369 -15.34 4.55 -12.33
N GLN A 370 -16.59 4.25 -11.98
CA GLN A 370 -17.51 3.55 -12.88
C GLN A 370 -17.76 4.34 -14.17
N ARG A 371 -17.89 5.67 -14.10
CA ARG A 371 -18.03 6.53 -15.28
C ARG A 371 -16.82 6.37 -16.21
N VAL A 372 -15.61 6.47 -15.67
CA VAL A 372 -14.37 6.33 -16.46
C VAL A 372 -14.23 4.92 -17.03
N THR A 373 -14.59 3.88 -16.29
CA THR A 373 -14.62 2.50 -16.82
C THR A 373 -15.58 2.38 -18.01
N ASN A 374 -16.79 2.92 -17.89
CA ASN A 374 -17.75 2.91 -19.01
C ASN A 374 -17.21 3.69 -20.22
N GLU A 375 -16.57 4.85 -20.00
CA GLU A 375 -15.93 5.62 -21.08
C GLU A 375 -14.80 4.83 -21.77
N GLN A 376 -13.99 4.09 -21.01
CA GLN A 376 -12.94 3.22 -21.55
C GLN A 376 -13.53 2.05 -22.36
N GLU A 377 -14.57 1.39 -21.86
CA GLU A 377 -15.26 0.31 -22.58
C GLU A 377 -15.85 0.79 -23.91
N ILE A 378 -16.47 1.97 -23.91
CA ILE A 378 -16.99 2.60 -25.13
C ILE A 378 -15.85 2.88 -26.12
N TYR A 379 -14.74 3.44 -25.64
CA TYR A 379 -13.58 3.74 -26.48
C TYR A 379 -12.96 2.47 -27.08
N GLU A 380 -12.82 1.40 -26.30
CA GLU A 380 -12.33 0.11 -26.78
C GLU A 380 -13.25 -0.52 -27.84
N ALA A 381 -14.58 -0.45 -27.63
CA ALA A 381 -15.56 -0.90 -28.62
C ALA A 381 -15.44 -0.11 -29.93
N GLN A 382 -15.31 1.23 -29.85
CA GLN A 382 -15.09 2.07 -31.03
C GLN A 382 -13.80 1.72 -31.79
N LEU A 383 -12.70 1.45 -31.06
CA LEU A 383 -11.46 0.97 -31.68
C LEU A 383 -11.66 -0.38 -32.39
N PHE A 384 -12.40 -1.29 -31.77
CA PHE A 384 -12.71 -2.59 -32.37
C PHE A 384 -13.51 -2.45 -33.67
N ASP A 385 -14.56 -1.61 -33.67
CA ASP A 385 -15.39 -1.35 -34.85
C ASP A 385 -14.56 -0.80 -36.02
N LEU A 386 -13.66 0.15 -35.74
CA LEU A 386 -12.75 0.70 -36.75
C LEU A 386 -11.79 -0.36 -37.31
N MET A 387 -11.27 -1.25 -36.46
CA MET A 387 -10.43 -2.36 -36.92
C MET A 387 -11.22 -3.35 -37.79
N GLN A 388 -12.48 -3.63 -37.44
CA GLN A 388 -13.35 -4.48 -38.24
C GLN A 388 -13.58 -3.88 -39.63
N LEU A 389 -13.96 -2.61 -39.71
CA LEU A 389 -14.15 -1.90 -40.99
C LEU A 389 -12.88 -1.91 -41.85
N LYS A 390 -11.70 -1.73 -41.22
CA LYS A 390 -10.42 -1.82 -41.91
C LYS A 390 -10.19 -3.22 -42.50
N HIS A 391 -10.53 -4.28 -41.78
CA HIS A 391 -10.41 -5.66 -42.26
C HIS A 391 -11.38 -5.93 -43.44
N GLU A 392 -12.63 -5.50 -43.33
CA GLU A 392 -13.63 -5.62 -44.39
C GLU A 392 -13.19 -4.86 -45.65
N ASN A 393 -12.69 -3.64 -45.52
CA ASN A 393 -12.16 -2.87 -46.64
C ASN A 393 -10.94 -3.55 -47.29
N SER A 394 -10.03 -4.11 -46.48
CA SER A 394 -8.90 -4.89 -47.00
C SER A 394 -9.34 -6.13 -47.78
N TYR A 395 -10.43 -6.77 -47.34
CA TYR A 395 -11.02 -7.91 -48.03
C TYR A 395 -11.66 -7.48 -49.36
N LEU A 396 -12.46 -6.42 -49.36
CA LEU A 396 -13.05 -5.85 -50.59
C LEU A 396 -11.97 -5.42 -51.58
N THR A 397 -10.91 -4.74 -51.11
CA THR A 397 -9.76 -4.35 -51.92
C THR A 397 -9.09 -5.58 -52.57
N SER A 398 -8.95 -6.67 -51.82
CA SER A 398 -8.40 -7.92 -52.36
C SER A 398 -9.26 -8.50 -53.48
N ILE A 399 -10.60 -8.53 -53.29
CA ILE A 399 -11.54 -8.96 -54.33
C ILE A 399 -11.44 -8.07 -55.56
N THR A 400 -11.50 -6.75 -55.38
CA THR A 400 -11.40 -5.78 -56.49
C THR A 400 -10.12 -5.96 -57.28
N ARG A 401 -8.98 -6.17 -56.61
CA ARG A 401 -7.69 -6.47 -57.27
C ARG A 401 -7.73 -7.77 -58.08
N GLN A 402 -8.40 -8.80 -57.58
CA GLN A 402 -8.53 -10.09 -58.29
C GLN A 402 -9.46 -9.98 -59.51
N ILE A 403 -10.53 -9.19 -59.43
CA ILE A 403 -11.52 -9.04 -60.50
C ILE A 403 -11.09 -8.01 -61.57
N SER A 404 -10.30 -6.99 -61.19
CA SER A 404 -9.78 -5.94 -62.07
C SER A 404 -9.23 -6.44 -63.43
N PRO A 405 -8.32 -7.43 -63.50
CA PRO A 405 -7.82 -7.93 -64.79
C PRO A 405 -8.90 -8.55 -65.67
N TYR A 406 -9.93 -9.18 -65.10
CA TYR A 406 -11.06 -9.72 -65.86
C TYR A 406 -11.95 -8.62 -66.42
N ILE A 407 -12.23 -7.57 -65.63
CA ILE A 407 -12.98 -6.39 -66.09
C ILE A 407 -12.23 -5.70 -67.23
N LEU A 408 -10.92 -5.49 -67.10
CA LEU A 408 -10.08 -4.89 -68.15
C LEU A 408 -10.06 -5.75 -69.42
N SER A 409 -10.01 -7.08 -69.27
CA SER A 409 -10.11 -8.01 -70.41
C SER A 409 -11.47 -7.89 -71.11
N ILE A 410 -12.56 -7.85 -70.35
CA ILE A 410 -13.93 -7.68 -70.89
C ILE A 410 -14.08 -6.32 -71.57
N ALA A 411 -13.58 -5.23 -70.97
CA ALA A 411 -13.63 -3.89 -71.56
C ALA A 411 -12.90 -3.83 -72.91
N LYS A 412 -11.71 -4.44 -73.00
CA LYS A 412 -10.94 -4.56 -74.24
C LYS A 412 -11.63 -5.42 -75.31
N VAL A 413 -12.38 -6.44 -74.90
CA VAL A 413 -13.21 -7.24 -75.81
C VAL A 413 -14.43 -6.45 -76.28
N LYS A 414 -15.07 -5.68 -75.39
CA LYS A 414 -16.19 -4.80 -75.70
C LYS A 414 -15.78 -3.72 -76.72
N GLU A 415 -14.64 -3.07 -76.51
CA GLU A 415 -14.06 -2.09 -77.44
C GLU A 415 -13.84 -2.65 -78.86
N ARG A 416 -13.50 -3.94 -78.95
CA ARG A 416 -13.33 -4.65 -80.23
C ARG A 416 -14.64 -5.06 -80.90
N LEU A 417 -15.70 -5.27 -80.12
CA LEU A 417 -17.02 -5.69 -80.59
C LEU A 417 -17.93 -4.51 -80.95
N GLU A 418 -17.73 -3.33 -80.35
CA GLU A 418 -18.51 -2.11 -80.59
C GLU A 418 -17.62 -0.94 -81.07
N PRO A 419 -17.15 -0.92 -82.33
CA PRO A 419 -16.33 0.19 -82.86
C PRO A 419 -17.12 1.48 -83.15
N ARG A 420 -18.38 1.58 -82.72
CA ARG A 420 -19.29 2.70 -83.05
C ARG A 420 -19.57 3.69 -81.92
N PHE A 421 -18.89 3.57 -80.78
CA PHE A 421 -18.91 4.59 -79.73
C PHE A 421 -17.48 5.05 -79.42
N GLN A 422 -16.83 5.69 -80.40
CA GLN A 422 -15.86 6.72 -80.09
C GLN A 422 -16.67 7.97 -79.74
N GLU A 423 -17.04 8.10 -78.46
CA GLU A 423 -17.35 9.43 -77.93
C GLU A 423 -16.03 10.19 -77.74
N PRO A 424 -15.99 11.50 -78.02
CA PRO A 424 -14.80 12.32 -77.82
C PRO A 424 -14.36 12.27 -76.35
N GLU A 425 -13.05 12.16 -76.11
CA GLU A 425 -12.45 12.56 -74.83
C GLU A 425 -12.80 14.03 -74.57
N GLU A 426 -13.84 14.31 -73.80
CA GLU A 426 -14.13 15.64 -73.27
C GLU A 426 -14.41 15.59 -71.76
N ASN A 427 -13.42 16.06 -70.99
CA ASN A 427 -13.56 16.80 -69.73
C ASN A 427 -14.24 16.12 -68.52
N LEU A 428 -13.73 14.96 -68.08
CA LEU A 428 -14.03 14.43 -66.73
C LEU A 428 -12.93 14.70 -65.69
N ASP A 429 -11.74 15.12 -66.11
CA ASP A 429 -10.63 15.40 -65.20
C ASP A 429 -10.85 16.73 -64.44
N ASP A 430 -11.26 17.79 -65.15
CA ASP A 430 -11.50 19.13 -64.58
C ASP A 430 -12.61 19.14 -63.51
N ARG A 431 -13.68 18.35 -63.69
CA ARG A 431 -14.83 18.37 -62.78
C ARG A 431 -14.57 17.64 -61.47
N THR A 432 -13.68 16.65 -61.51
CA THR A 432 -13.26 15.86 -60.35
C THR A 432 -12.21 16.62 -59.54
N GLU A 433 -11.29 17.31 -60.21
CA GLU A 433 -10.32 18.21 -59.60
C GLU A 433 -10.99 19.47 -59.01
N THR A 434 -12.02 20.00 -59.68
CA THR A 434 -12.84 21.11 -59.16
C THR A 434 -13.66 20.70 -57.93
N MET A 435 -14.21 19.48 -57.88
CA MET A 435 -14.91 19.00 -56.67
C MET A 435 -13.97 18.78 -55.48
N LEU A 436 -12.73 18.31 -55.71
CA LEU A 436 -11.71 18.19 -54.66
C LEU A 436 -11.29 19.57 -54.12
N LYS A 437 -11.12 20.57 -55.00
CA LYS A 437 -10.88 21.97 -54.61
C LYS A 437 -12.02 22.59 -53.80
N ILE A 438 -13.28 22.28 -54.11
CA ILE A 438 -14.44 22.80 -53.35
C ILE A 438 -14.48 22.24 -51.90
N TYR A 439 -14.05 21.00 -51.69
CA TYR A 439 -13.95 20.40 -50.36
C TYR A 439 -12.74 20.92 -49.56
N GLU A 440 -11.62 21.21 -50.23
CA GLU A 440 -10.44 21.83 -49.59
C GLU A 440 -10.67 23.33 -49.29
N ASP A 441 -11.32 24.08 -50.19
CA ASP A 441 -11.63 25.51 -50.01
C ASP A 441 -12.80 25.76 -49.03
N GLY A 442 -13.75 24.82 -48.93
CA GLY A 442 -14.85 24.88 -47.96
C GLY A 442 -14.42 24.70 -46.50
N ALA A 443 -13.28 24.05 -46.27
CA ALA A 443 -12.67 23.93 -44.95
C ALA A 443 -11.85 25.18 -44.56
N ALA A 444 -11.36 25.96 -45.54
CA ALA A 444 -10.56 27.16 -45.32
C ALA A 444 -11.40 28.46 -45.20
N ALA A 445 -12.65 28.48 -45.69
CA ALA A 445 -13.49 29.69 -45.75
C ALA A 445 -14.41 29.94 -44.53
N ARG A 446 -14.25 29.21 -43.42
CA ARG A 446 -15.06 29.35 -42.20
C ARG A 446 -14.33 30.04 -41.05
N GLU A 447 -13.43 30.98 -41.32
CA GLU A 447 -13.00 31.95 -40.29
C GLU A 447 -12.82 33.34 -40.88
N SER A 448 -13.76 34.26 -40.57
CA SER A 448 -13.64 35.73 -40.35
C SER A 448 -15.05 36.40 -40.46
N PRO A 449 -15.27 37.66 -40.02
CA PRO A 449 -15.39 38.15 -38.63
C PRO A 449 -16.69 39.00 -38.39
N ASP A 450 -16.74 39.68 -37.24
CA ASP A 450 -17.65 40.79 -36.79
C ASP A 450 -18.99 40.42 -36.13
N SER A 451 -19.49 41.07 -35.06
CA SER A 451 -19.03 42.10 -34.09
C SER A 451 -20.19 42.25 -33.06
N SER A 452 -20.02 42.49 -31.75
CA SER A 452 -19.88 43.82 -31.14
C SER A 452 -19.96 43.81 -29.59
N SER A 453 -19.09 44.62 -28.95
CA SER A 453 -19.22 45.41 -27.67
C SER A 453 -19.73 44.76 -26.37
N HIS A 454 -19.19 44.92 -25.16
CA HIS A 454 -18.28 45.86 -24.44
C HIS A 454 -17.68 45.06 -23.23
N GLY A 455 -16.57 45.34 -22.56
CA GLY A 455 -15.54 46.37 -22.54
C GLY A 455 -14.58 46.11 -21.35
N GLY A 456 -13.40 46.76 -21.32
CA GLY A 456 -12.60 46.97 -20.10
C GLY A 456 -11.29 46.19 -19.93
N VAL A 457 -10.15 46.77 -20.37
CA VAL A 457 -8.93 47.16 -19.58
C VAL A 457 -8.44 46.13 -18.52
N THR A 458 -7.20 45.60 -18.40
CA THR A 458 -5.81 46.01 -18.75
C THR A 458 -4.83 44.82 -18.53
N ASP A 459 -3.80 44.77 -19.38
CA ASP A 459 -2.35 44.55 -19.15
C ASP A 459 -1.71 43.31 -18.44
N GLN A 460 -0.65 42.80 -19.11
CA GLN A 460 0.52 41.98 -18.68
C GLN A 460 0.28 40.56 -18.08
N ASP A 461 1.01 39.48 -18.38
CA ASP A 461 2.42 39.33 -18.76
C ASP A 461 2.72 37.92 -19.37
N LYS A 462 3.91 37.79 -19.94
CA LYS A 462 4.53 36.73 -20.78
C LYS A 462 4.39 35.25 -20.34
N ILE A 463 4.21 34.34 -21.32
CA ILE A 463 4.76 32.97 -21.27
C ILE A 463 5.46 32.61 -22.59
N LYS A 464 6.72 32.18 -22.42
CA LYS A 464 7.69 31.74 -23.43
C LYS A 464 7.29 30.43 -24.11
N ILE A 465 7.59 30.41 -25.40
CA ILE A 465 7.66 29.30 -26.34
C ILE A 465 8.71 28.26 -25.89
N MET A 466 8.36 26.97 -25.94
CA MET A 466 9.30 25.92 -26.35
C MET A 466 8.60 24.90 -27.27
N ARG A 467 9.10 24.82 -28.51
CA ARG A 467 8.76 23.83 -29.54
C ARG A 467 9.21 22.42 -29.15
N PRO A 468 8.58 21.36 -29.67
CA PRO A 468 9.12 20.01 -29.68
C PRO A 468 10.11 19.83 -30.85
N LEU A 469 11.29 19.26 -30.56
CA LEU A 469 12.25 18.81 -31.56
C LEU A 469 11.95 17.34 -31.92
N MET A 470 11.76 17.09 -33.21
CA MET A 470 11.87 15.76 -33.84
C MET A 470 13.35 15.44 -34.04
N SER A 471 13.79 14.22 -33.73
CA SER A 471 15.02 13.63 -34.28
C SER A 471 14.94 12.10 -34.34
N GLU A 472 14.92 11.63 -35.59
CA GLU A 472 15.70 10.55 -36.20
C GLU A 472 15.91 9.19 -35.51
N ALA A 473 15.58 8.17 -36.30
CA ALA A 473 15.93 6.78 -36.12
C ALA A 473 17.44 6.54 -36.35
N ALA A 474 18.06 5.75 -35.47
CA ALA A 474 19.32 5.07 -35.72
C ALA A 474 19.21 3.62 -35.23
N GLU A 475 19.25 2.68 -36.18
CA GLU A 475 19.51 1.26 -35.92
C GLU A 475 20.97 1.07 -35.49
N MET A 476 21.23 0.24 -34.46
CA MET A 476 22.47 -0.53 -34.31
C MET A 476 22.28 -1.73 -33.37
N PRO A 477 23.12 -2.78 -33.47
CA PRO A 477 22.74 -4.17 -33.25
C PRO A 477 23.06 -4.71 -31.85
N VAL A 478 22.25 -5.67 -31.41
CA VAL A 478 22.45 -6.43 -30.17
C VAL A 478 23.52 -7.50 -30.38
N LYS A 479 24.70 -7.32 -29.75
CA LYS A 479 25.69 -8.39 -29.55
C LYS A 479 25.40 -9.15 -28.26
N ILE A 480 24.99 -10.41 -28.40
CA ILE A 480 24.89 -11.40 -27.32
C ILE A 480 26.30 -11.73 -26.83
N ARG A 481 26.58 -11.51 -25.54
CA ARG A 481 27.80 -11.99 -24.88
C ARG A 481 27.41 -13.04 -23.84
N THR A 482 27.71 -14.29 -24.17
CA THR A 482 27.61 -15.46 -23.30
C THR A 482 28.56 -15.35 -22.11
N GLY A 483 28.00 -15.15 -20.91
CA GLY A 483 28.71 -15.23 -19.64
C GLY A 483 28.56 -16.62 -19.04
N ARG A 484 29.65 -17.39 -19.08
CA ARG A 484 29.81 -18.73 -18.50
C ARG A 484 30.00 -18.58 -16.98
N GLN A 485 29.03 -19.00 -16.17
CA GLN A 485 29.20 -19.10 -14.71
C GLN A 485 29.07 -20.57 -14.28
N ARG A 486 30.11 -20.99 -13.55
CA ARG A 486 30.47 -22.36 -13.17
C ARG A 486 29.69 -22.76 -11.92
N CYS A 487 28.90 -23.84 -12.00
CA CYS A 487 28.40 -24.57 -10.83
C CYS A 487 29.55 -25.31 -10.14
N PRO A 488 29.57 -25.40 -8.80
CA PRO A 488 30.25 -26.48 -8.11
C PRO A 488 29.25 -27.62 -7.90
N SER A 489 29.48 -28.73 -8.59
CA SER A 489 28.85 -30.02 -8.31
C SER A 489 29.76 -30.74 -7.31
N GLU A 490 29.28 -30.96 -6.09
CA GLU A 490 29.90 -31.87 -5.13
C GLU A 490 29.72 -33.31 -5.62
N THR A 491 30.83 -33.95 -5.96
CA THR A 491 30.90 -35.38 -6.25
C THR A 491 31.10 -36.16 -4.96
N SER A 492 30.14 -37.03 -4.68
CA SER A 492 30.28 -38.23 -3.86
C SER A 492 31.42 -39.12 -4.37
N GLY A 493 32.26 -39.59 -3.46
CA GLY A 493 33.27 -40.63 -3.71
C GLY A 493 33.68 -41.30 -2.41
N ASN A 494 33.19 -42.53 -2.23
CA ASN A 494 33.50 -43.46 -1.15
C ASN A 494 35.00 -43.80 -1.03
N SER A 495 35.45 -43.99 0.20
CA SER A 495 36.46 -45.01 0.57
C SER A 495 36.39 -45.31 2.09
N ASP A 496 35.64 -46.33 2.49
CA ASP A 496 36.16 -47.62 3.03
C ASP A 496 37.63 -47.59 3.54
N VAL A 497 38.10 -48.06 4.72
CA VAL A 497 37.67 -49.00 5.79
C VAL A 497 38.58 -48.78 7.06
N PRO A 498 38.78 -49.70 8.04
CA PRO A 498 38.24 -49.75 9.41
C PRO A 498 39.24 -49.45 10.56
N SER A 499 38.72 -49.17 11.77
CA SER A 499 38.95 -49.90 13.04
C SER A 499 38.35 -49.12 14.21
#